data_AF-A0A6I4SZI0-F1
#
_entry.id   AF-A0A6I4SZI0-F1
#
_cell.length_a   1.000
_cell.length_b   1.000
_cell.length_c   1.000
_cell.angle_alpha   90.00
_cell.angle_beta   90.00
_cell.angle_gamma   90.00
#
_symmetry.space_group_name_H-M   'P 1'
#
loop_
_entity.id
_entity.type
_entity.pdbx_description
1 polymer ?
#
loop_
_entity_poly.entity_id
_entity_poly.type
_entity_poly.pdbx_seq_one_letter_code
_entity_poly.pdbx_strand_id
1 'polypeptide(L)'
;MKALVAALPLVLLLAGCQREDAPADNLVESAGQLVGAEQPVDEKLAEGRYAPRDTCSDLKGADTFRQDLAVAVQARDADGLAALAAEDVKLDFGGGTGREELRKRLTGKEWNLWDELDELLTLGCSANAQGGLTIPWYFDQPIDGVDPYSGMLVTGEKVPLRESPQADSAVLEEISWDVVTIDALRPDDRYQQVTSRDGKSGFILTDKLRSLVDYRLSAASRNGSWRIVSLVAGD
;
A
#
# COMPACT_ATOMS: atom_id res chain seq x y z
N MET A 1 -54.44 7.59 90.14
CA MET A 1 -53.30 7.33 91.05
C MET A 1 -52.63 6.03 90.65
N LYS A 2 -51.30 6.06 90.58
CA LYS A 2 -50.31 4.98 90.36
C LYS A 2 -49.99 4.58 88.92
N ALA A 3 -48.69 4.70 88.66
CA ALA A 3 -47.92 4.48 87.44
C ALA A 3 -47.41 3.04 87.31
N LEU A 4 -46.98 2.65 86.11
CA LEU A 4 -45.98 1.61 85.80
C LEU A 4 -45.52 1.85 84.33
N VAL A 5 -44.30 2.31 84.02
CA VAL A 5 -42.99 1.61 83.87
C VAL A 5 -42.76 0.99 82.47
N ALA A 6 -41.51 1.18 81.98
CA ALA A 6 -40.75 0.52 80.90
C ALA A 6 -41.06 0.98 79.45
N ALA A 7 -40.19 1.76 78.77
CA ALA A 7 -38.81 1.52 78.29
C ALA A 7 -38.77 0.91 76.87
N LEU A 8 -38.20 1.63 75.90
CA LEU A 8 -37.29 1.10 74.86
C LEU A 8 -36.60 2.28 74.12
N PRO A 9 -35.31 2.16 73.71
CA PRO A 9 -34.52 3.25 73.17
C PRO A 9 -34.71 3.41 71.65
N LEU A 10 -34.81 4.66 71.18
CA LEU A 10 -34.84 4.99 69.76
C LEU A 10 -33.41 5.13 69.24
N VAL A 11 -32.94 4.13 68.50
CA VAL A 11 -31.66 4.16 67.77
C VAL A 11 -31.84 5.00 66.50
N LEU A 12 -31.09 6.10 66.38
CA LEU A 12 -30.96 6.87 65.15
C LEU A 12 -30.04 6.13 64.18
N LEU A 13 -30.61 5.50 63.14
CA LEU A 13 -29.87 5.00 61.99
C LEU A 13 -29.77 6.11 60.94
N LEU A 14 -28.56 6.64 60.73
CA LEU A 14 -28.20 7.40 59.54
C LEU A 14 -28.17 6.44 58.35
N ALA A 15 -29.25 6.41 57.57
CA ALA A 15 -29.23 5.78 56.26
C ALA A 15 -28.47 6.71 55.29
N GLY A 16 -27.18 6.41 55.07
CA GLY A 16 -26.41 6.97 53.97
C GLY A 16 -26.94 6.45 52.64
N CYS A 17 -27.05 7.34 51.65
CA CYS A 17 -27.47 7.03 50.29
C CYS A 17 -26.56 5.94 49.68
N GLN A 18 -27.13 4.78 49.34
CA GLN A 18 -26.52 3.87 48.37
C GLN A 18 -26.72 4.49 46.99
N ARG A 19 -25.62 4.89 46.37
CA ARG A 19 -25.56 5.40 45.01
C ARG A 19 -25.59 4.16 44.11
N GLU A 20 -26.68 3.96 43.37
CA GLU A 20 -26.74 3.00 42.28
C GLU A 20 -25.63 3.34 41.27
N ASP A 21 -24.78 2.35 40.97
CA ASP A 21 -23.73 2.48 39.97
C ASP A 21 -24.35 2.79 38.60
N ALA A 22 -23.86 3.86 37.98
CA ALA A 22 -24.37 4.37 36.71
C ALA A 22 -24.03 3.42 35.56
N PRO A 23 -24.85 3.36 34.48
CA PRO A 23 -24.66 2.48 33.33
C PRO A 23 -23.41 2.79 32.47
N ALA A 24 -22.55 3.71 32.93
CA ALA A 24 -21.31 4.08 32.26
C ALA A 24 -20.21 3.01 32.42
N ASP A 25 -20.28 2.16 33.45
CA ASP A 25 -19.24 1.15 33.70
C ASP A 25 -19.27 0.00 32.68
N ASN A 26 -20.45 -0.28 32.10
CA ASN A 26 -20.60 -1.29 31.04
C ASN A 26 -20.01 -0.85 29.68
N LEU A 27 -19.77 0.46 29.48
CA LEU A 27 -19.11 0.98 28.27
C LEU A 27 -17.59 0.86 28.36
N VAL A 28 -17.03 0.91 29.57
CA VAL A 28 -15.59 0.76 29.80
C VAL A 28 -15.17 -0.70 29.63
N GLU A 29 -16.02 -1.65 30.01
CA GLU A 29 -15.75 -3.09 29.83
C GLU A 29 -15.77 -3.49 28.34
N SER A 30 -16.65 -2.87 27.53
CA SER A 30 -16.68 -3.06 26.08
C SER A 30 -15.48 -2.43 25.35
N ALA A 31 -14.84 -1.41 25.94
CA ALA A 31 -13.63 -0.80 25.40
C ALA A 31 -12.36 -1.58 25.75
N GLY A 32 -12.33 -2.28 26.89
CA GLY A 32 -11.22 -3.14 27.30
C GLY A 32 -11.07 -4.39 26.44
N GLN A 33 -12.16 -4.86 25.82
CA GLN A 33 -12.16 -6.08 25.00
C GLN A 33 -11.72 -5.85 23.54
N LEU A 34 -11.47 -4.61 23.14
CA LEU A 34 -10.90 -4.24 21.83
C LEU A 34 -9.37 -4.12 21.84
N VAL A 35 -8.74 -4.27 23.02
CA VAL A 35 -7.28 -4.28 23.16
C VAL A 35 -6.75 -5.69 22.86
N GLY A 36 -7.01 -6.12 21.62
CA GLY A 36 -6.63 -7.44 21.10
C GLY A 36 -6.81 -7.54 19.59
N ALA A 37 -7.07 -6.42 18.89
CA ALA A 37 -6.85 -6.38 17.47
C ALA A 37 -5.33 -6.56 17.25
N GLU A 38 -4.96 -7.72 16.70
CA GLU A 38 -3.62 -7.92 16.14
C GLU A 38 -3.29 -6.69 15.30
N GLN A 39 -2.13 -6.07 15.56
CA GLN A 39 -1.70 -4.95 14.77
C GLN A 39 -1.65 -5.39 13.30
N PRO A 40 -2.04 -4.51 12.36
CA PRO A 40 -1.85 -4.74 10.93
C PRO A 40 -0.49 -5.39 10.69
N VAL A 41 -0.47 -6.59 10.12
CA VAL A 41 0.79 -7.23 9.77
C VAL A 41 1.30 -6.49 8.53
N ASP A 42 2.10 -5.44 8.74
CA ASP A 42 2.90 -4.83 7.69
C ASP A 42 3.97 -5.84 7.28
N GLU A 43 3.62 -6.76 6.39
CA GLU A 43 4.53 -7.81 5.93
C GLU A 43 5.54 -7.18 4.98
N LYS A 44 6.73 -6.90 5.54
CA LYS A 44 7.89 -6.44 4.78
C LYS A 44 8.43 -7.59 3.93
N LEU A 45 8.45 -7.42 2.62
CA LEU A 45 8.88 -8.47 1.67
C LEU A 45 10.39 -8.45 1.38
N ALA A 46 11.08 -7.32 1.63
CA ALA A 46 12.52 -7.15 1.41
C ALA A 46 13.10 -6.00 2.27
N GLU A 47 14.43 -5.91 2.38
CA GLU A 47 15.14 -4.83 3.06
C GLU A 47 15.23 -3.54 2.25
N GLY A 48 15.03 -2.40 2.90
CA GLY A 48 15.12 -1.08 2.28
C GLY A 48 13.94 -0.18 2.63
N ARG A 49 14.10 1.12 2.34
CA ARG A 49 13.11 2.14 2.74
C ARG A 49 11.79 1.96 2.00
N TYR A 50 11.89 1.72 0.70
CA TYR A 50 10.77 1.58 -0.23
C TYR A 50 10.60 0.14 -0.71
N ALA A 51 11.09 -0.82 0.07
CA ALA A 51 10.90 -2.24 -0.24
C ALA A 51 9.40 -2.59 -0.26
N PRO A 52 8.97 -3.50 -1.14
CA PRO A 52 7.59 -3.94 -1.22
C PRO A 52 7.04 -4.37 0.14
N ARG A 53 5.82 -3.93 0.44
CA ARG A 53 5.06 -4.36 1.61
C ARG A 53 3.61 -4.59 1.27
N ASP A 54 2.95 -5.46 2.02
CA ASP A 54 1.53 -5.69 1.90
C ASP A 54 0.81 -5.18 3.16
N THR A 55 0.17 -4.02 3.03
CA THR A 55 -0.68 -3.43 4.09
C THR A 55 -2.17 -3.55 3.76
N CYS A 56 -2.51 -4.20 2.64
CA CYS A 56 -3.88 -4.37 2.17
C CYS A 56 -4.66 -5.50 2.85
N SER A 57 -4.01 -6.38 3.63
CA SER A 57 -4.64 -7.56 4.25
C SER A 57 -5.80 -7.22 5.17
N ASP A 58 -5.76 -6.04 5.78
CA ASP A 58 -6.80 -5.59 6.74
C ASP A 58 -8.06 -5.08 6.04
N LEU A 59 -7.98 -4.85 4.72
CA LEU A 59 -9.11 -4.40 3.94
C LEU A 59 -10.01 -5.58 3.61
N LYS A 60 -11.23 -5.58 4.18
CA LYS A 60 -12.22 -6.63 3.96
C LYS A 60 -12.40 -6.94 2.47
N GLY A 61 -12.11 -8.19 2.09
CA GLY A 61 -12.27 -8.69 0.73
C GLY A 61 -11.16 -8.30 -0.26
N ALA A 62 -10.14 -7.55 0.18
CA ALA A 62 -9.02 -7.18 -0.68
C ALA A 62 -8.17 -8.39 -1.07
N ASP A 63 -7.97 -9.36 -0.16
CA ASP A 63 -7.20 -10.57 -0.46
C ASP A 63 -7.82 -11.39 -1.60
N THR A 64 -9.14 -11.61 -1.55
CA THR A 64 -9.86 -12.30 -2.63
C THR A 64 -9.71 -11.54 -3.94
N PHE A 65 -9.89 -10.22 -3.92
CA PHE A 65 -9.70 -9.39 -5.11
C PHE A 65 -8.27 -9.46 -5.67
N ARG A 66 -7.25 -9.41 -4.81
CA ARG A 66 -5.84 -9.51 -5.20
C ARG A 66 -5.53 -10.89 -5.78
N GLN A 67 -6.12 -11.95 -5.22
CA GLN A 67 -5.98 -13.30 -5.75
C GLN A 67 -6.63 -13.43 -7.13
N ASP A 68 -7.86 -12.93 -7.32
CA ASP A 68 -8.53 -12.92 -8.62
C ASP A 68 -7.74 -12.11 -9.66
N LEU A 69 -7.19 -10.95 -9.24
CA LEU A 69 -6.32 -10.11 -10.05
C LEU A 69 -5.05 -10.88 -10.49
N ALA A 70 -4.37 -11.52 -9.55
CA ALA A 70 -3.17 -12.30 -9.85
C ALA A 70 -3.47 -13.48 -10.80
N VAL A 71 -4.61 -14.16 -10.63
CA VAL A 71 -5.05 -15.23 -11.54
C VAL A 71 -5.29 -14.69 -12.94
N ALA A 72 -6.00 -13.57 -13.08
CA ALA A 72 -6.27 -12.96 -14.39
C ALA A 72 -4.98 -12.51 -15.09
N VAL A 73 -4.04 -11.91 -14.35
CA VAL A 73 -2.73 -11.48 -14.88
C VAL A 73 -1.89 -12.70 -15.30
N GLN A 74 -1.74 -13.70 -14.45
CA GLN A 74 -0.98 -14.91 -14.74
C GLN A 74 -1.53 -15.67 -15.96
N ALA A 75 -2.85 -15.71 -16.12
CA ALA A 75 -3.52 -16.34 -17.25
C ALA A 75 -3.52 -15.47 -18.52
N ARG A 76 -3.07 -14.20 -18.43
CA ARG A 76 -3.21 -13.17 -19.48
C ARG A 76 -4.66 -13.07 -19.97
N ASP A 77 -5.60 -13.18 -19.02
CA ASP A 77 -7.04 -13.19 -19.26
C ASP A 77 -7.57 -11.75 -19.32
N ALA A 78 -7.64 -11.20 -20.54
CA ALA A 78 -8.15 -9.86 -20.76
C ALA A 78 -9.60 -9.68 -20.31
N ASP A 79 -10.43 -10.71 -20.42
CA ASP A 79 -11.84 -10.65 -20.01
C ASP A 79 -11.98 -10.72 -18.49
N GLY A 80 -11.20 -11.59 -17.85
CA GLY A 80 -11.07 -11.67 -16.40
C GLY A 80 -10.59 -10.35 -15.79
N LEU A 81 -9.51 -9.77 -16.31
CA LEU A 81 -8.99 -8.48 -15.83
C LEU A 81 -10.02 -7.35 -16.03
N ALA A 82 -10.65 -7.29 -17.20
CA ALA A 82 -11.67 -6.29 -17.47
C ALA A 82 -12.93 -6.47 -16.60
N ALA A 83 -13.27 -7.70 -16.21
CA ALA A 83 -14.34 -7.97 -15.27
C ALA A 83 -14.01 -7.47 -13.86
N LEU A 84 -12.73 -7.44 -13.46
CA LEU A 84 -12.28 -6.86 -12.19
C LEU A 84 -12.23 -5.33 -12.21
N ALA A 85 -12.25 -4.70 -13.39
CA ALA A 85 -12.24 -3.24 -13.51
C ALA A 85 -13.62 -2.61 -13.30
N ALA A 86 -13.64 -1.35 -12.89
CA ALA A 86 -14.84 -0.50 -12.91
C ALA A 86 -15.25 -0.22 -14.37
N GLU A 87 -16.52 0.11 -14.59
CA GLU A 87 -17.03 0.45 -15.92
C GLU A 87 -16.31 1.66 -16.52
N ASP A 88 -15.91 2.60 -15.66
CA ASP A 88 -15.27 3.88 -15.94
C ASP A 88 -13.76 3.88 -15.60
N VAL A 89 -13.11 2.71 -15.55
CA VAL A 89 -11.67 2.61 -15.21
C VAL A 89 -10.83 3.60 -16.02
N LYS A 90 -9.97 4.38 -15.34
CA LYS A 90 -9.06 5.33 -15.99
C LYS A 90 -7.79 4.60 -16.46
N LEU A 91 -7.39 4.79 -17.71
CA LEU A 91 -6.28 4.06 -18.34
C LEU A 91 -5.11 4.97 -18.76
N ASP A 92 -5.32 6.28 -18.78
CA ASP A 92 -4.28 7.30 -18.96
C ASP A 92 -4.83 8.70 -18.58
N PHE A 93 -4.00 9.72 -18.75
CA PHE A 93 -4.36 11.13 -18.57
C PHE A 93 -4.88 11.82 -19.85
N GLY A 94 -4.83 11.13 -20.99
CA GLY A 94 -5.26 11.61 -22.30
C GLY A 94 -6.72 11.27 -22.66
N GLY A 95 -7.46 10.62 -21.77
CA GLY A 95 -8.89 10.29 -21.93
C GLY A 95 -9.21 8.82 -22.20
N GLY A 96 -8.22 7.92 -22.16
CA GLY A 96 -8.45 6.48 -22.21
C GLY A 96 -9.21 6.00 -20.98
N THR A 97 -10.38 5.39 -21.20
CA THR A 97 -11.24 4.92 -20.12
C THR A 97 -12.09 3.71 -20.53
N GLY A 98 -12.46 2.91 -19.53
CA GLY A 98 -13.49 1.89 -19.63
C GLY A 98 -12.98 0.50 -19.97
N ARG A 99 -13.82 -0.50 -19.65
CA ARG A 99 -13.47 -1.93 -19.79
C ARG A 99 -13.16 -2.36 -21.23
N GLU A 100 -13.83 -1.76 -22.22
CA GLU A 100 -13.59 -2.08 -23.63
C GLU A 100 -12.20 -1.62 -24.09
N GLU A 101 -11.82 -0.39 -23.75
CA GLU A 101 -10.48 0.12 -24.05
C GLU A 101 -9.40 -0.63 -23.27
N LEU A 102 -9.68 -1.04 -22.02
CA LEU A 102 -8.78 -1.92 -21.26
C LEU A 102 -8.53 -3.24 -21.99
N ARG A 103 -9.59 -3.96 -22.42
CA ARG A 103 -9.44 -5.21 -23.19
C ARG A 103 -8.63 -5.00 -24.47
N LYS A 104 -8.91 -3.91 -25.19
CA LYS A 104 -8.21 -3.58 -26.43
C LYS A 104 -6.71 -3.35 -26.19
N ARG A 105 -6.33 -2.68 -25.09
CA ARG A 105 -4.92 -2.48 -24.72
C ARG A 105 -4.23 -3.79 -24.33
N LEU A 106 -4.90 -4.65 -23.57
CA LEU A 106 -4.36 -5.95 -23.14
C LEU A 106 -4.18 -6.95 -24.29
N THR A 107 -4.99 -6.85 -25.34
CA THR A 107 -4.94 -7.75 -26.51
C THR A 107 -4.24 -7.14 -27.72
N GLY A 108 -3.89 -5.85 -27.63
CA GLY A 108 -3.19 -5.11 -28.68
C GLY A 108 -1.73 -5.51 -28.78
N LYS A 109 -1.17 -5.46 -30.00
CA LYS A 109 0.25 -5.76 -30.25
C LYS A 109 1.19 -4.65 -29.78
N GLU A 110 0.68 -3.44 -29.70
CA GLU A 110 1.46 -2.25 -29.38
C GLU A 110 1.78 -2.16 -27.87
N TRP A 111 0.91 -2.72 -27.02
CA TRP A 111 0.92 -2.49 -25.57
C TRP A 111 1.04 -3.82 -24.85
N ASN A 112 2.26 -4.21 -24.47
CA ASN A 112 2.49 -5.39 -23.65
C ASN A 112 2.31 -5.06 -22.16
N LEU A 113 1.08 -4.73 -21.76
CA LEU A 113 0.76 -4.42 -20.36
C LEU A 113 0.88 -5.64 -19.43
N TRP A 114 0.93 -6.85 -19.97
CA TRP A 114 0.96 -8.06 -19.16
C TRP A 114 2.25 -8.20 -18.37
N ASP A 115 3.40 -7.93 -18.99
CA ASP A 115 4.68 -8.03 -18.29
C ASP A 115 4.81 -6.92 -17.22
N GLU A 116 4.25 -5.74 -17.51
CA GLU A 116 4.13 -4.66 -16.52
C GLU A 116 3.23 -5.05 -15.35
N LEU A 117 2.08 -5.67 -15.62
CA LEU A 117 1.18 -6.16 -14.57
C LEU A 117 1.83 -7.28 -13.75
N ASP A 118 2.56 -8.20 -14.38
CA ASP A 118 3.33 -9.25 -13.71
C ASP A 118 4.34 -8.62 -12.73
N GLU A 119 5.10 -7.61 -13.16
CA GLU A 119 6.04 -6.88 -12.30
C GLU A 119 5.29 -6.14 -11.17
N LEU A 120 4.27 -5.36 -11.52
CA LEU A 120 3.49 -4.52 -10.62
C LEU A 120 2.96 -5.32 -9.41
N LEU A 121 2.46 -6.53 -9.65
CA LEU A 121 1.91 -7.39 -8.60
C LEU A 121 2.97 -7.94 -7.62
N THR A 122 4.27 -7.86 -7.95
CA THR A 122 5.36 -8.23 -7.03
C THR A 122 5.80 -7.09 -6.09
N LEU A 123 5.33 -5.87 -6.35
CA LEU A 123 5.81 -4.64 -5.71
C LEU A 123 4.96 -4.22 -4.50
N GLY A 124 4.20 -5.16 -3.94
CA GLY A 124 3.40 -4.97 -2.73
C GLY A 124 2.15 -4.13 -2.94
N CYS A 125 1.31 -4.06 -1.91
CA CYS A 125 0.02 -3.38 -1.91
C CYS A 125 -0.10 -2.43 -0.70
N SER A 126 -0.46 -1.17 -0.96
CA SER A 126 -0.80 -0.19 0.09
C SER A 126 -2.30 -0.07 0.30
N ALA A 127 -2.77 -0.21 1.54
CA ALA A 127 -4.07 0.30 1.96
C ALA A 127 -4.03 1.83 1.99
N ASN A 128 -4.62 2.47 0.99
CA ASN A 128 -4.49 3.92 0.82
C ASN A 128 -5.43 4.71 1.74
N ALA A 129 -5.11 6.00 1.92
CA ALA A 129 -5.84 6.89 2.84
C ALA A 129 -7.32 7.10 2.46
N GLN A 130 -7.75 6.74 1.25
CA GLN A 130 -9.15 6.83 0.80
C GLN A 130 -9.94 5.54 1.06
N GLY A 131 -9.35 4.55 1.75
CA GLY A 131 -9.99 3.26 2.01
C GLY A 131 -10.01 2.32 0.80
N GLY A 132 -9.19 2.61 -0.21
CA GLY A 132 -8.91 1.75 -1.34
C GLY A 132 -7.57 1.04 -1.19
N LEU A 133 -7.10 0.46 -2.29
CA LEU A 133 -5.75 -0.10 -2.39
C LEU A 133 -5.00 0.51 -3.56
N THR A 134 -3.69 0.60 -3.42
CA THR A 134 -2.74 1.06 -4.44
C THR A 134 -1.63 0.01 -4.60
N ILE A 135 -1.31 -0.33 -5.85
CA ILE A 135 -0.18 -1.18 -6.23
C ILE A 135 0.63 -0.36 -7.25
N PRO A 136 1.94 -0.15 -7.06
CA PRO A 136 2.79 -0.76 -6.04
C PRO A 136 2.72 -0.04 -4.68
N TRP A 137 3.16 -0.69 -3.60
CA TRP A 137 3.13 -0.12 -2.25
C TRP A 137 3.87 1.22 -2.14
N TYR A 138 5.05 1.32 -2.79
CA TYR A 138 5.88 2.53 -2.73
C TYR A 138 5.19 3.77 -3.30
N PHE A 139 4.21 3.59 -4.21
CA PHE A 139 3.55 4.71 -4.87
C PHE A 139 2.71 5.55 -3.91
N ASP A 140 2.23 4.92 -2.83
CA ASP A 140 1.41 5.57 -1.80
C ASP A 140 2.27 6.14 -0.65
N GLN A 141 3.61 6.08 -0.76
CA GLN A 141 4.53 6.53 0.28
C GLN A 141 5.06 7.94 0.00
N PRO A 142 5.36 8.73 1.04
CA PRO A 142 6.07 9.99 0.87
C PRO A 142 7.52 9.74 0.42
N ILE A 143 7.90 10.36 -0.71
CA ILE A 143 9.27 10.36 -1.23
C ILE A 143 9.80 11.80 -1.20
N ASP A 144 10.35 12.18 -0.05
CA ASP A 144 10.84 13.54 0.15
C ASP A 144 12.16 13.81 -0.59
N GLY A 145 12.28 15.04 -1.11
CA GLY A 145 13.53 15.58 -1.66
C GLY A 145 13.92 15.06 -3.03
N VAL A 146 13.03 14.35 -3.74
CA VAL A 146 13.26 13.84 -5.09
C VAL A 146 12.12 14.28 -6.00
N ASP A 147 12.46 14.86 -7.16
CA ASP A 147 11.47 15.13 -8.21
C ASP A 147 11.05 13.80 -8.86
N PRO A 148 9.74 13.44 -8.88
CA PRO A 148 9.27 12.17 -9.42
C PRO A 148 9.65 11.88 -10.88
N TYR A 149 9.88 12.91 -11.70
CA TYR A 149 10.26 12.76 -13.11
C TYR A 149 11.75 12.49 -13.33
N SER A 150 12.58 12.78 -12.33
CA SER A 150 14.02 12.46 -12.34
C SER A 150 14.39 11.38 -11.32
N GLY A 151 13.45 10.98 -10.48
CA GLY A 151 13.62 9.92 -9.49
C GLY A 151 13.40 8.53 -10.09
N MET A 152 14.27 7.60 -9.70
CA MET A 152 14.14 6.18 -9.99
C MET A 152 14.18 5.41 -8.68
N LEU A 153 13.27 4.46 -8.52
CA LEU A 153 13.36 3.44 -7.47
C LEU A 153 14.39 2.39 -7.89
N VAL A 154 15.35 2.11 -7.02
CA VAL A 154 16.24 0.95 -7.16
C VAL A 154 15.48 -0.30 -6.75
N THR A 155 15.28 -1.24 -7.67
CA THR A 155 14.52 -2.47 -7.42
C THR A 155 15.43 -3.63 -7.02
N GLY A 156 15.27 -4.12 -5.79
CA GLY A 156 16.04 -5.23 -5.22
C GLY A 156 16.93 -4.83 -4.05
N GLU A 157 17.59 -5.84 -3.49
CA GLU A 157 18.51 -5.68 -2.35
C GLU A 157 19.96 -5.67 -2.83
N LYS A 158 20.78 -4.85 -2.16
CA LYS A 158 22.23 -4.71 -2.38
C LYS A 158 22.60 -4.51 -3.85
N VAL A 159 21.81 -3.71 -4.56
CA VAL A 159 22.09 -3.35 -5.95
C VAL A 159 23.36 -2.50 -5.99
N PRO A 160 24.38 -2.88 -6.77
CA PRO A 160 25.66 -2.19 -6.75
C PRO A 160 25.57 -0.87 -7.54
N LEU A 161 25.92 0.23 -6.88
CA LEU A 161 26.30 1.49 -7.53
C LEU A 161 27.78 1.40 -7.92
N ARG A 162 28.06 1.41 -9.22
CA ARG A 162 29.41 1.18 -9.75
C ARG A 162 30.11 2.46 -10.16
N GLU A 163 31.43 2.48 -10.11
CA GLU A 163 32.24 3.63 -10.52
C GLU A 163 32.16 3.91 -12.03
N SER A 164 31.99 2.87 -12.85
CA SER A 164 31.88 2.94 -14.30
C SER A 164 30.79 1.97 -14.81
N PRO A 165 30.27 2.13 -16.05
CA PRO A 165 29.20 1.30 -16.61
C PRO A 165 29.73 -0.07 -17.07
N GLN A 166 30.43 -0.77 -16.18
CA GLN A 166 31.07 -2.06 -16.44
C GLN A 166 30.79 -3.02 -15.28
N ALA A 167 30.61 -4.31 -15.58
CA ALA A 167 30.19 -5.31 -14.60
C ALA A 167 31.25 -5.60 -13.53
N ASP A 168 32.53 -5.42 -13.85
CA ASP A 168 33.70 -5.63 -13.00
C ASP A 168 34.23 -4.34 -12.37
N SER A 169 33.60 -3.20 -12.65
CA SER A 169 33.92 -1.91 -12.02
C SER A 169 33.75 -1.98 -10.51
N ALA A 170 34.59 -1.21 -9.79
CA ALA A 170 34.50 -1.04 -8.35
C ALA A 170 33.08 -0.64 -7.92
N VAL A 171 32.61 -1.26 -6.84
CA VAL A 171 31.32 -0.95 -6.20
C VAL A 171 31.57 0.18 -5.20
N LEU A 172 30.91 1.31 -5.42
CA LEU A 172 31.01 2.49 -4.56
C LEU A 172 30.01 2.46 -3.40
N GLU A 173 28.88 1.76 -3.60
CA GLU A 173 27.77 1.63 -2.65
C GLU A 173 26.88 0.45 -3.03
N GLU A 174 26.17 -0.12 -2.05
CA GLU A 174 25.08 -1.07 -2.27
C GLU A 174 23.77 -0.42 -1.83
N ILE A 175 22.79 -0.36 -2.72
CA ILE A 175 21.49 0.28 -2.47
C ILE A 175 20.41 -0.80 -2.44
N SER A 176 19.55 -0.77 -1.43
CA SER A 176 18.44 -1.72 -1.29
C SER A 176 17.13 -0.95 -1.21
N TRP A 177 16.29 -1.09 -2.24
CA TRP A 177 14.97 -0.46 -2.32
C TRP A 177 14.94 1.00 -1.82
N ASP A 178 15.80 1.85 -2.38
CA ASP A 178 15.82 3.30 -2.15
C ASP A 178 15.77 4.04 -3.49
N VAL A 179 15.64 5.36 -3.43
CA VAL A 179 15.51 6.24 -4.58
C VAL A 179 16.85 6.85 -4.93
N VAL A 180 17.13 6.90 -6.23
CA VAL A 180 18.24 7.63 -6.85
C VAL A 180 17.68 8.65 -7.83
N THR A 181 18.49 9.63 -8.23
CA THR A 181 18.14 10.58 -9.29
C THR A 181 18.95 10.34 -10.55
N ILE A 182 18.39 10.69 -11.70
CA ILE A 182 19.03 10.62 -13.01
C ILE A 182 18.81 11.93 -13.78
N ASP A 183 19.83 12.37 -14.53
CA ASP A 183 19.70 13.56 -15.38
C ASP A 183 18.89 13.29 -16.65
N ALA A 184 19.11 12.10 -17.25
CA ALA A 184 18.37 11.63 -18.42
C ALA A 184 18.40 10.11 -18.50
N LEU A 185 17.22 9.49 -18.65
CA LEU A 185 17.11 8.07 -18.94
C LEU A 185 17.57 7.79 -20.37
N ARG A 186 18.42 6.76 -20.52
CA ARG A 186 18.88 6.25 -21.81
C ARG A 186 18.46 4.80 -21.96
N PRO A 187 17.28 4.51 -22.52
CA PRO A 187 16.68 3.16 -22.49
C PRO A 187 17.58 2.06 -23.11
N ASP A 188 18.38 2.42 -24.11
CA ASP A 188 19.27 1.48 -24.81
C ASP A 188 20.59 1.24 -24.06
N ASP A 189 20.93 2.07 -23.08
CA ASP A 189 22.14 1.89 -22.28
C ASP A 189 21.90 0.79 -21.24
N ARG A 190 22.87 -0.12 -21.10
CA ARG A 190 22.81 -1.20 -20.09
C ARG A 190 22.90 -0.68 -18.65
N TYR A 191 23.59 0.44 -18.47
CA TYR A 191 23.78 1.09 -17.18
C TYR A 191 23.34 2.54 -17.28
N GLN A 192 22.62 3.01 -16.28
CA GLN A 192 22.28 4.42 -16.12
C GLN A 192 23.25 5.07 -15.15
N GLN A 193 23.70 6.28 -15.48
CA GLN A 193 24.36 7.12 -14.50
C GLN A 193 23.30 7.68 -13.54
N VAL A 194 23.51 7.52 -12.24
CA VAL A 194 22.58 7.97 -11.20
C VAL A 194 23.33 8.65 -10.08
N THR A 195 22.61 9.40 -9.25
CA THR A 195 23.11 9.97 -7.99
C THR A 195 22.28 9.43 -6.83
N SER A 196 22.95 8.84 -5.84
CA SER A 196 22.28 8.36 -4.63
C SER A 196 21.81 9.53 -3.76
N ARG A 197 20.92 9.26 -2.80
CA ARG A 197 20.44 10.26 -1.84
C ARG A 197 21.57 10.91 -1.04
N ASP A 198 22.67 10.20 -0.83
CA ASP A 198 23.87 10.69 -0.14
C ASP A 198 24.79 11.51 -1.06
N GLY A 199 24.36 11.78 -2.30
CA GLY A 199 25.08 12.62 -3.27
C GLY A 199 26.17 11.89 -4.04
N LYS A 200 26.25 10.56 -3.94
CA LYS A 200 27.25 9.76 -4.63
C LYS A 200 26.79 9.42 -6.04
N SER A 201 27.56 9.83 -7.04
CA SER A 201 27.27 9.48 -8.43
C SER A 201 27.97 8.19 -8.86
N GLY A 202 27.29 7.38 -9.66
CA GLY A 202 27.81 6.13 -10.20
C GLY A 202 26.84 5.52 -11.21
N PHE A 203 26.96 4.23 -11.46
CA PHE A 203 26.22 3.51 -12.50
C PHE A 203 25.46 2.32 -11.92
N ILE A 204 24.16 2.22 -12.23
CA ILE A 204 23.29 1.09 -11.87
C ILE A 204 22.76 0.46 -13.16
N LEU A 205 22.54 -0.86 -13.15
CA LEU A 205 21.91 -1.55 -14.28
C LEU A 205 20.50 -0.98 -14.55
N THR A 206 20.17 -0.78 -15.82
CA THR A 206 18.87 -0.23 -16.22
C THR A 206 17.69 -1.08 -15.73
N ASP A 207 17.84 -2.40 -15.71
CA ASP A 207 16.81 -3.34 -15.22
C ASP A 207 16.62 -3.35 -13.69
N LYS A 208 17.42 -2.56 -12.96
CA LYS A 208 17.28 -2.33 -11.51
C LYS A 208 16.71 -0.96 -11.19
N LEU A 209 16.21 -0.24 -12.19
CA LEU A 209 15.67 1.09 -12.03
C LEU A 209 14.24 1.14 -12.57
N ARG A 210 13.30 1.51 -11.70
CA ARG A 210 11.90 1.73 -12.04
C ARG A 210 11.56 3.21 -11.89
N SER A 211 10.78 3.77 -12.81
CA SER A 211 10.37 5.17 -12.68
C SER A 211 9.46 5.38 -11.46
N LEU A 212 9.59 6.51 -10.77
CA LEU A 212 8.65 6.86 -9.70
C LEU A 212 7.26 7.22 -10.23
N VAL A 213 7.15 7.55 -11.51
CA VAL A 213 5.87 7.80 -12.20
C VAL A 213 5.50 6.67 -13.16
N ASP A 214 6.03 5.47 -12.95
CA ASP A 214 5.65 4.29 -13.73
C ASP A 214 4.19 3.86 -13.46
N TYR A 215 3.76 2.77 -14.08
CA TYR A 215 2.42 2.24 -13.90
C TYR A 215 2.07 2.00 -12.43
N ARG A 216 0.84 2.40 -12.11
CA ARG A 216 0.14 2.13 -10.85
C ARG A 216 -1.28 1.66 -11.11
N LEU A 217 -1.71 0.73 -10.27
CA LEU A 217 -3.08 0.27 -10.18
C LEU A 217 -3.70 0.80 -8.88
N SER A 218 -4.87 1.40 -8.97
CA SER A 218 -5.68 1.70 -7.79
C SER A 218 -7.01 0.99 -7.90
N ALA A 219 -7.48 0.43 -6.78
CA ALA A 219 -8.79 -0.19 -6.68
C ALA A 219 -9.56 0.37 -5.48
N ALA A 220 -10.88 0.34 -5.58
CA ALA A 220 -11.78 0.78 -4.52
C ALA A 220 -12.91 -0.22 -4.34
N SER A 221 -13.38 -0.37 -3.10
CA SER A 221 -14.57 -1.15 -2.81
C SER A 221 -15.83 -0.29 -2.90
N ARG A 222 -16.80 -0.71 -3.69
CA ARG A 222 -18.15 -0.12 -3.75
C ARG A 222 -19.15 -1.21 -3.42
N ASN A 223 -19.94 -1.03 -2.37
CA ASN A 223 -20.92 -2.02 -1.88
C ASN A 223 -20.31 -3.41 -1.61
N GLY A 224 -19.09 -3.45 -1.07
CA GLY A 224 -18.39 -4.71 -0.77
C GLY A 224 -17.79 -5.42 -1.99
N SER A 225 -17.83 -4.80 -3.17
CA SER A 225 -17.17 -5.31 -4.38
C SER A 225 -15.99 -4.43 -4.74
N TRP A 226 -14.79 -5.01 -4.75
CA TRP A 226 -13.57 -4.36 -5.20
C TRP A 226 -13.56 -4.23 -6.72
N ARG A 227 -13.13 -3.07 -7.21
CA ARG A 227 -12.94 -2.82 -8.65
C ARG A 227 -11.70 -1.98 -8.90
N ILE A 228 -10.96 -2.32 -9.95
CA ILE A 228 -9.88 -1.46 -10.46
C ILE A 228 -10.50 -0.15 -10.95
N VAL A 229 -10.09 0.97 -10.37
CA VAL A 229 -10.57 2.31 -10.75
C VAL A 229 -9.57 3.05 -11.64
N SER A 230 -8.29 2.69 -11.57
CA SER A 230 -7.27 3.21 -12.48
C SER A 230 -6.13 2.23 -12.69
N LEU A 231 -5.58 2.23 -13.91
CA LEU A 231 -4.30 1.61 -14.29
C LEU A 231 -3.57 2.61 -15.20
N VAL A 232 -2.65 3.40 -14.64
CA VAL A 232 -2.06 4.56 -15.32
C VAL A 232 -0.57 4.69 -15.02
N ALA A 233 0.20 5.28 -15.95
CA ALA A 233 1.56 5.77 -15.73
C ALA A 233 1.62 7.28 -16.01
N GLY A 234 2.57 7.98 -15.40
CA GLY A 234 2.72 9.45 -15.41
C GLY A 234 1.89 10.16 -14.33
N ASP A 235 2.06 11.48 -14.23
CA ASP A 235 1.10 12.48 -13.69
C ASP A 235 1.61 13.91 -13.92
#